data_AF-A0A1R1MHW1-F1
#
_entry.id   AF-A0A1R1MHW1-F1
#
_cell.length_a   1.000
_cell.length_b   1.000
_cell.length_c   1.000
_cell.angle_alpha   90.00
_cell.angle_beta   90.00
_cell.angle_gamma   90.00
#
_symmetry.space_group_name_H-M   'P 1'
#
loop_
_entity.id
_entity.type
_entity.pdbx_description
1 polymer ?
#
loop_
_entity_poly.entity_id
_entity_poly.type
_entity_poly.pdbx_seq_one_letter_code
_entity_poly.pdbx_strand_id
1 'polypeptide(L)'
;MKEAPPRRVQFLNSPQWAATVRSLIRSEMQKKGVDYATLSLQLNAIGTQQTPDNLRQKVSRGILGAQLLLQILYVLKVRNISWELIEELQEAGKPESSDD
;
A
#
# COMPACT_ATOMS: atom_id res chain seq x y z
N MET A 1 -15.95 -31.12 17.48
CA MET A 1 -15.40 -30.59 16.21
C MET A 1 -15.97 -29.19 16.00
N LYS A 2 -15.14 -28.14 16.10
CA LYS A 2 -15.57 -26.78 15.72
C LYS A 2 -15.16 -26.58 14.27
N GLU A 3 -16.13 -26.41 13.38
CA GLU A 3 -15.89 -26.13 11.97
C GLU A 3 -15.03 -24.88 11.81
N ALA A 4 -14.01 -24.95 10.96
CA ALA A 4 -13.21 -23.79 10.60
C ALA A 4 -14.11 -22.76 9.91
N PRO A 5 -14.01 -21.46 10.25
CA PRO A 5 -14.86 -20.45 9.64
C PRO A 5 -14.68 -20.45 8.11
N PRO A 6 -15.76 -20.24 7.33
CA PRO A 6 -15.68 -20.23 5.87
C PRO A 6 -14.66 -19.19 5.40
N ARG A 7 -13.94 -19.49 4.31
CA ARG A 7 -12.84 -18.70 3.67
C ARG A 7 -13.08 -17.19 3.45
N ARG A 8 -14.24 -16.65 3.80
CA ARG A 8 -14.60 -15.22 3.63
C ARG A 8 -13.94 -14.28 4.65
N VAL A 9 -13.36 -14.76 5.74
CA VAL A 9 -12.74 -13.89 6.77
C VAL A 9 -11.30 -13.46 6.42
N GLN A 10 -10.66 -14.06 5.41
CA GLN A 10 -9.23 -13.80 5.10
C GLN A 10 -8.94 -12.49 4.35
N PHE A 11 -9.96 -11.75 3.90
CA PHE A 11 -9.76 -10.49 3.18
C PHE A 11 -9.38 -9.32 4.09
N LEU A 12 -9.78 -9.35 5.37
CA LEU A 12 -9.49 -8.27 6.31
C LEU A 12 -8.17 -8.59 7.04
N ASN A 13 -7.09 -7.91 6.62
CA ASN A 13 -5.74 -7.98 7.20
C ASN A 13 -4.85 -9.16 6.77
N SER A 14 -4.91 -9.60 5.50
CA SER A 14 -3.87 -10.49 4.97
C SER A 14 -2.51 -9.76 4.87
N PRO A 15 -1.41 -10.35 5.34
CA PRO A 15 -0.05 -9.85 5.11
C PRO A 15 0.24 -9.58 3.62
N GLN A 16 -0.40 -10.34 2.74
CA GLN A 16 -0.30 -10.18 1.29
C GLN A 16 -0.87 -8.84 0.83
N TRP A 17 -2.09 -8.49 1.26
CA TRP A 17 -2.71 -7.21 0.91
C TRP A 17 -1.94 -6.03 1.48
N ALA A 18 -1.45 -6.17 2.72
CA ALA A 18 -0.57 -5.17 3.29
C ALA A 18 0.67 -4.99 2.41
N ALA A 19 1.34 -6.07 2.00
CA ALA A 19 2.49 -6.02 1.09
C ALA A 19 2.17 -5.34 -0.24
N THR A 20 1.05 -5.67 -0.88
CA THR A 20 0.58 -5.02 -2.10
C THR A 20 0.45 -3.52 -1.92
N VAL A 21 -0.17 -3.05 -0.82
CA VAL A 21 -0.31 -1.61 -0.52
C VAL A 21 1.06 -0.94 -0.37
N ARG A 22 2.03 -1.59 0.30
CA ARG A 22 3.39 -1.04 0.44
C ARG A 22 4.06 -0.89 -0.92
N SER A 23 4.03 -1.94 -1.73
CA SER A 23 4.67 -1.97 -3.04
C SER A 23 4.03 -0.98 -4.01
N LEU A 24 2.70 -0.86 -4.00
CA LEU A 24 1.97 0.16 -4.77
C LEU A 24 2.46 1.56 -4.43
N ILE A 25 2.41 1.95 -3.15
CA ILE A 25 2.77 3.32 -2.75
C ILE A 25 4.25 3.59 -3.03
N ARG A 26 5.15 2.66 -2.69
CA ARG A 26 6.59 2.83 -2.88
C ARG A 26 6.98 2.90 -4.36
N SER A 27 6.39 2.07 -5.21
CA SER A 27 6.66 2.11 -6.64
C SER A 27 6.22 3.43 -7.25
N GLU A 28 5.06 3.96 -6.86
CA GLU A 28 4.59 5.27 -7.34
C GLU A 28 5.45 6.43 -6.82
N MET A 29 5.88 6.38 -5.55
CA MET A 29 6.85 7.32 -4.99
C MET A 29 8.16 7.30 -5.78
N GLN A 30 8.71 6.11 -6.06
CA GLN A 30 9.95 5.93 -6.81
C GLN A 30 9.84 6.45 -8.25
N LYS A 31 8.77 6.08 -8.97
CA LYS A 31 8.51 6.53 -10.35
C LYS A 31 8.46 8.06 -10.46
N LYS A 32 8.10 8.76 -9.37
CA LYS A 32 7.90 10.21 -9.34
C LYS A 32 9.02 10.96 -8.62
N GLY A 33 10.02 10.25 -8.09
CA GLY A 33 11.10 10.85 -7.30
C GLY A 33 10.62 11.52 -6.02
N VAL A 34 9.53 11.03 -5.42
CA VAL A 34 8.91 11.60 -4.21
C VAL A 34 9.37 10.82 -2.99
N ASP A 35 9.95 11.50 -2.01
CA ASP A 35 10.28 10.93 -0.71
C ASP A 35 9.16 11.20 0.33
N TYR A 36 9.30 10.67 1.55
CA TYR A 36 8.29 10.87 2.60
C TYR A 36 8.16 12.32 3.07
N ALA A 37 9.24 13.10 2.98
CA ALA A 37 9.21 14.53 3.30
C ALA A 37 8.35 15.29 2.29
N THR A 38 8.58 15.05 1.00
CA THR A 38 7.82 15.64 -0.09
C THR A 38 6.36 15.18 -0.09
N LEU A 39 6.10 13.88 0.14
CA LEU A 39 4.73 13.36 0.25
C LEU A 39 3.97 14.01 1.43
N SER A 40 4.63 14.18 2.58
CA SER A 40 4.06 14.90 3.73
C SER A 40 3.69 16.33 3.35
N LEU A 41 4.59 17.08 2.70
CA LEU A 41 4.32 18.45 2.25
C LEU A 41 3.12 18.51 1.28
N GLN A 42 3.05 17.59 0.32
CA GLN A 42 1.95 17.53 -0.65
C GLN A 42 0.60 17.20 -0.01
N LEU A 43 0.57 16.26 0.95
CA LEU A 43 -0.64 15.94 1.70
C LEU A 43 -1.08 17.10 2.61
N ASN A 44 -0.14 17.77 3.27
CA ASN A 44 -0.42 18.93 4.10
C ASN A 44 -1.00 20.08 3.27
N ALA A 45 -0.53 20.27 2.03
CA ALA A 45 -1.02 21.29 1.11
C ALA A 45 -2.51 21.10 0.73
N ILE A 46 -3.04 19.88 0.82
CA ILE A 46 -4.47 19.58 0.61
C ILE A 46 -5.25 19.41 1.93
N GLY A 47 -4.67 19.85 3.06
CA GLY A 47 -5.28 19.78 4.39
C GLY A 47 -5.15 18.44 5.10
N THR A 48 -4.44 17.46 4.52
CA THR A 48 -4.22 16.15 5.13
C THR A 48 -2.93 16.17 5.97
N GLN A 49 -3.06 16.48 7.26
CA GLN A 49 -1.92 16.62 8.17
C GLN A 49 -1.24 15.27 8.44
N GLN A 50 -0.07 15.03 7.86
CA GLN A 50 0.74 13.83 8.06
C GLN A 50 2.21 14.22 8.22
N THR A 51 2.92 13.61 9.17
CA THR A 51 4.39 13.76 9.29
C THR A 51 5.12 12.71 8.44
N PRO A 52 6.38 12.96 8.02
CA PRO A 52 7.16 11.98 7.26
C PRO A 52 7.30 10.63 7.98
N ASP A 53 7.53 10.64 9.30
CA ASP A 53 7.65 9.42 10.10
C ASP A 53 6.33 8.67 10.22
N ASN A 54 5.21 9.37 10.36
CA ASN A 54 3.89 8.75 10.40
C ASN A 54 3.55 8.06 9.07
N LEU A 55 3.87 8.71 7.94
CA LEU A 55 3.71 8.12 6.61
C LEU A 55 4.62 6.90 6.44
N ARG A 56 5.90 7.01 6.83
CA ARG A 56 6.84 5.89 6.77
C ARG A 56 6.32 4.68 7.55
N GLN A 57 5.81 4.87 8.77
CA GLN A 57 5.26 3.78 9.56
C GLN A 57 4.02 3.14 8.90
N LYS A 58 3.08 3.95 8.42
CA LYS A 58 1.85 3.46 7.75
C LYS A 58 2.16 2.72 6.45
N VAL A 59 2.99 3.30 5.59
CA VAL A 59 3.42 2.69 4.33
C VAL A 59 4.30 1.47 4.59
N SER A 60 5.16 1.47 5.60
CA SER A 60 5.97 0.29 5.94
C SER A 60 5.17 -0.86 6.54
N ARG A 61 4.03 -0.59 7.18
CA ARG A 61 3.09 -1.64 7.60
C ARG A 61 2.17 -2.06 6.46
N GLY A 62 1.86 -1.15 5.54
CA GLY A 62 0.84 -1.36 4.50
C GLY A 62 -0.58 -1.25 5.04
N ILE A 63 -0.73 -0.59 6.20
CA ILE A 63 -2.01 -0.45 6.89
C ILE A 63 -2.26 1.06 7.08
N LEU A 64 -3.25 1.55 6.36
CA LEU A 64 -3.76 2.91 6.44
C LEU A 64 -5.25 2.92 6.04
N GLY A 65 -5.98 3.94 6.48
CA GLY A 65 -7.38 4.10 6.10
C GLY A 65 -7.54 4.35 4.60
N ALA A 66 -8.65 3.89 4.01
CA ALA A 66 -8.94 4.06 2.59
C ALA A 66 -8.91 5.54 2.14
N GLN A 67 -9.38 6.46 3.00
CA GLN A 67 -9.30 7.90 2.73
C GLN A 67 -7.85 8.36 2.51
N LEU A 68 -6.92 7.96 3.39
CA LEU A 68 -5.51 8.32 3.26
C LEU A 68 -4.88 7.68 2.01
N LEU A 69 -5.29 6.47 1.64
CA LEU A 69 -4.83 5.83 0.41
C LEU A 69 -5.23 6.68 -0.80
N LEU A 70 -6.50 7.06 -0.91
CA LEU A 70 -6.99 7.91 -2.00
C LEU A 70 -6.28 9.26 -2.05
N GLN A 71 -6.03 9.88 -0.89
CA GLN A 71 -5.28 11.14 -0.81
C GLN A 71 -3.83 10.98 -1.30
N ILE A 72 -3.14 9.89 -0.92
CA ILE A 72 -1.80 9.57 -1.42
C ILE A 72 -1.81 9.38 -2.93
N LEU A 73 -2.75 8.58 -3.46
CA LEU A 73 -2.87 8.35 -4.91
C LEU A 73 -3.14 9.66 -5.67
N TYR A 74 -3.96 10.53 -5.10
CA TYR A 74 -4.28 11.83 -5.66
C TYR A 74 -3.05 12.76 -5.74
N VAL A 75 -2.33 12.95 -4.63
CA VAL A 75 -1.15 13.85 -4.61
C VAL A 75 0.02 13.31 -5.42
N LEU A 76 0.16 11.98 -5.47
CA LEU A 76 1.10 11.33 -6.38
C LEU A 76 0.60 11.39 -7.83
N LYS A 77 -0.65 11.74 -8.14
CA LYS A 77 -1.21 11.68 -9.50
C LYS A 77 -1.07 10.27 -10.11
N VAL A 78 -1.47 9.26 -9.35
CA VAL A 78 -1.59 7.88 -9.87
C VAL A 78 -2.74 7.84 -10.86
N ARG A 79 -2.47 7.35 -12.08
CA ARG A 79 -3.44 7.43 -13.19
C ARG A 79 -4.51 6.36 -13.12
N ASN A 80 -4.10 5.13 -12.84
CA ASN A 80 -4.98 3.98 -12.76
C ASN A 80 -4.41 2.94 -11.78
N ILE A 81 -5.31 2.15 -11.22
CA ILE A 81 -4.99 0.90 -10.52
C ILE A 81 -5.87 -0.14 -11.19
N SER A 82 -5.25 -1.09 -11.88
CA SER A 82 -5.95 -2.20 -12.51
C SER A 82 -5.78 -3.47 -11.68
N TRP A 83 -6.58 -4.50 -11.98
CA TRP A 83 -6.48 -5.78 -11.29
C TRP A 83 -5.18 -6.50 -11.68
N GLU A 84 -4.70 -6.34 -12.92
CA GLU A 84 -3.43 -6.87 -13.40
C GLU A 84 -2.25 -6.29 -12.61
N LEU A 85 -2.24 -4.96 -12.38
CA LEU A 85 -1.21 -4.33 -11.53
C LEU A 85 -1.21 -4.91 -10.11
N ILE A 86 -2.39 -5.20 -9.56
CA ILE A 86 -2.50 -5.79 -8.23
C ILE A 86 -1.91 -7.21 -8.21
N GLU A 87 -2.16 -8.02 -9.25
CA GLU A 87 -1.58 -9.36 -9.40
C GLU A 87 -0.06 -9.30 -9.54
N GLU A 88 0.47 -8.42 -10.40
CA GLU A 88 1.91 -8.21 -10.58
C GLU A 88 2.60 -7.86 -9.24
N LEU A 89 2.01 -6.94 -8.47
CA LEU A 89 2.54 -6.54 -7.16
C LEU A 89 2.47 -7.68 -6.13
N GLN A 90 1.51 -8.60 -6.26
CA GLN A 90 1.42 -9.78 -5.40
C GLN A 90 2.44 -10.84 -5.78
N GLU A 91 2.71 -11.04 -7.07
CA GLU A 91 3.71 -11.97 -7.57
C GLU A 91 5.13 -11.52 -7.23
N ALA A 92 5.44 -10.23 -7.45
CA ALA A 92 6.73 -9.65 -7.07
C ALA A 92 7.00 -9.70 -5.55
N GLY A 93 5.95 -9.84 -4.74
CA GLY A 93 6.03 -9.97 -3.29
C GLY A 93 6.09 -11.41 -2.76
N LYS A 94 5.91 -12.43 -3.61
CA LYS A 94 6.09 -13.82 -3.20
C LYS A 94 7.59 -14.06 -3.02
N PRO A 95 8.05 -14.65 -1.89
CA PRO A 95 9.39 -15.20 -1.87
C PRO A 95 9.48 -16.23 -2.99
N GLU A 96 10.55 -16.19 -3.79
CA GLU A 96 10.87 -17.27 -4.72
C GLU A 96 10.72 -18.58 -3.93
N SER A 97 9.89 -19.48 -4.45
CA SER A 97 9.79 -20.82 -3.90
C SER A 97 11.21 -21.35 -3.78
N SER A 98 11.62 -21.65 -2.54
CA SER A 98 12.77 -22.49 -2.30
C SER A 98 12.44 -23.83 -2.92
N ASP A 99 12.83 -24.00 -4.18
CA ASP A 99 12.93 -25.29 -4.82
C ASP A 99 14.08 -26.02 -4.12
N ASP A 100 13.74 -26.83 -3.13
CA ASP A 100 14.54 -27.92 -2.56
C ASP A 100 13.61 -29.09 -2.19
#